data_AF-A0A3D4CZ36-F1
#
_entry.id   AF-A0A3D4CZ36-F1
#
_cell.length_a   1.000
_cell.length_b   1.000
_cell.length_c   1.000
_cell.angle_alpha   90.00
_cell.angle_beta   90.00
_cell.angle_gamma   90.00
#
_symmetry.space_group_name_H-M   'P 1'
#
loop_
_entity.id
_entity.type
_entity.pdbx_description
1 polymer ?
#
loop_
_entity_poly.entity_id
_entity_poly.type
_entity_poly.pdbx_seq_one_letter_code
_entity_poly.pdbx_strand_id
1 'polypeptide(L)'
;ALYDRIPRKEVKFTRQNVFLRDDLVCQYCGRNFTESDLNLDHVVPRDKGGKTTWDNIVTSCIRCNTRKANKLAYEAGMSLLRKPKAPRWRPIYGKRPELSEDESWAQFLQPDRERVRVSG
;
A
#
# COMPACT_ATOMS: atom_id res chain seq x y z
N ALA A 1 -2.60 34.06 -11.20
CA ALA A 1 -2.88 33.43 -9.90
C ALA A 1 -2.10 32.12 -9.83
N LEU A 2 -1.26 31.97 -8.80
CA LEU A 2 -0.31 30.88 -8.61
C LEU A 2 -1.06 29.53 -8.57
N TYR A 3 -0.64 28.57 -9.38
CA TYR A 3 -1.17 27.21 -9.39
C TYR A 3 -0.68 26.47 -8.13
N ASP A 4 -1.40 26.60 -7.02
CA ASP A 4 -1.14 25.83 -5.81
C ASP A 4 -1.63 24.38 -6.00
N ARG A 5 -0.80 23.57 -6.67
CA ARG A 5 -1.02 22.12 -6.80
C ARG A 5 -0.68 21.45 -5.48
N ILE A 6 -1.63 21.47 -4.55
CA ILE A 6 -1.56 20.68 -3.32
C ILE A 6 -1.33 19.21 -3.71
N PRO A 7 -0.27 18.54 -3.21
CA PRO A 7 -0.02 17.14 -3.50
C PRO A 7 -1.23 16.29 -3.08
N ARG A 8 -1.67 15.38 -3.96
CA ARG A 8 -2.78 14.48 -3.63
C ARG A 8 -2.44 13.67 -2.38
N LYS A 9 -3.32 13.73 -1.38
CA LYS A 9 -3.21 12.98 -0.11
C LYS A 9 -3.68 11.53 -0.27
N GLU A 10 -3.28 10.87 -1.35
CA GLU A 10 -3.74 9.53 -1.71
C GLU A 10 -2.60 8.71 -2.29
N VAL A 11 -2.61 7.41 -2.02
CA VAL A 11 -1.68 6.47 -2.65
C VAL A 11 -2.21 6.12 -4.04
N LYS A 12 -1.36 6.31 -5.06
CA LYS A 12 -1.72 5.97 -6.44
C LYS A 12 -1.99 4.48 -6.57
N PHE A 13 -3.06 4.11 -7.26
CA PHE A 13 -3.36 2.72 -7.59
C PHE A 13 -2.41 2.23 -8.68
N THR A 14 -1.35 1.53 -8.30
CA THR A 14 -0.38 0.90 -9.22
C THR A 14 -0.10 -0.53 -8.78
N ARG A 15 0.42 -1.35 -9.70
CA ARG A 15 0.81 -2.74 -9.39
C ARG A 15 1.74 -2.81 -8.18
N GLN A 16 2.80 -1.99 -8.19
CA GLN A 16 3.77 -1.93 -7.09
C GLN A 16 3.09 -1.55 -5.78
N ASN A 17 2.19 -0.57 -5.76
CA ASN A 17 1.53 -0.16 -4.52
C ASN A 17 0.53 -1.19 -4.00
N VAL A 18 -0.09 -2.01 -4.84
CA VAL A 18 -0.92 -3.15 -4.38
C VAL A 18 -0.04 -4.24 -3.77
N PHE A 19 1.08 -4.56 -4.40
CA PHE A 19 2.05 -5.54 -3.89
C PHE A 19 2.62 -5.11 -2.54
N LEU A 20 3.00 -3.84 -2.41
CA LEU A 20 3.45 -3.25 -1.14
C LEU A 20 2.35 -3.23 -0.09
N ARG A 21 1.10 -2.88 -0.43
CA ARG A 21 -0.04 -2.92 0.50
C ARG A 21 -0.24 -4.32 1.08
N ASP A 22 -0.04 -5.34 0.24
CA ASP A 22 -0.26 -6.73 0.59
C ASP A 22 1.01 -7.44 1.09
N ASP A 23 2.10 -6.70 1.32
CA ASP A 23 3.36 -7.20 1.87
C ASP A 23 4.02 -8.31 1.03
N LEU A 24 3.81 -8.30 -0.30
CA LEU A 24 4.20 -9.40 -1.21
C LEU A 24 3.61 -10.77 -0.82
N VAL A 25 2.54 -10.77 -0.02
CA VAL A 25 1.82 -11.96 0.41
C VAL A 25 0.64 -12.21 -0.52
N CYS A 26 0.54 -13.45 -1.02
CA CYS A 26 -0.67 -13.89 -1.72
C CYS A 26 -1.88 -13.85 -0.78
N GLN A 27 -2.88 -13.04 -1.10
CA GLN A 27 -4.06 -12.84 -0.24
C GLN A 27 -4.99 -14.05 -0.17
N TYR A 28 -4.68 -15.15 -0.88
CA TYR A 28 -5.42 -16.41 -0.80
C TYR A 28 -4.71 -17.49 0.02
N CYS A 29 -3.40 -17.69 -0.18
CA CYS A 29 -2.67 -18.78 0.48
C CYS A 29 -1.75 -18.32 1.62
N GLY A 30 -1.51 -17.02 1.77
CA GLY A 30 -0.75 -16.44 2.89
C GLY A 30 0.75 -16.60 2.82
N ARG A 31 1.27 -17.11 1.70
CA ARG A 31 2.71 -17.26 1.49
C ARG A 31 3.29 -15.98 0.88
N ASN A 32 4.54 -15.70 1.22
CA ASN A 32 5.36 -14.66 0.61
C ASN A 32 5.92 -15.13 -0.74
N PHE A 33 6.08 -14.18 -1.67
CA PHE A 33 6.60 -14.43 -3.01
C PHE A 33 7.48 -13.25 -3.46
N THR A 34 8.25 -13.45 -4.52
CA THR A 34 8.90 -12.34 -5.22
C THR A 34 7.90 -11.63 -6.14
N GLU A 35 8.16 -10.38 -6.52
CA GLU A 35 7.26 -9.63 -7.42
C GLU A 35 7.00 -10.33 -8.76
N SER A 36 7.97 -11.09 -9.27
CA SER A 36 7.82 -11.85 -10.52
C SER A 36 6.84 -13.02 -10.42
N ASP A 37 6.61 -13.55 -9.22
CA ASP A 37 5.71 -14.67 -8.98
C ASP A 37 4.29 -14.22 -8.58
N LEU A 38 4.04 -12.90 -8.61
CA LEU A 38 2.82 -12.27 -8.16
C LEU A 38 2.03 -11.59 -9.30
N ASN A 39 0.71 -11.73 -9.19
CA ASN A 39 -0.29 -11.14 -10.06
C ASN A 39 -1.22 -10.21 -9.28
N LEU A 40 -1.86 -9.29 -9.99
CA LEU A 40 -3.06 -8.62 -9.51
C LEU A 40 -4.28 -9.48 -9.89
N ASP A 41 -5.13 -9.77 -8.91
CA ASP A 41 -6.36 -10.52 -9.13
C ASP A 41 -7.59 -9.73 -8.68
N HIS A 42 -8.67 -9.87 -9.44
CA HIS A 42 -9.97 -9.29 -9.17
C HIS A 42 -10.75 -10.20 -8.23
N VAL A 43 -11.00 -9.76 -7.00
CA VAL A 43 -11.76 -10.51 -5.99
C VAL A 43 -13.14 -10.90 -6.52
N VAL A 44 -13.87 -9.92 -7.05
CA VAL A 44 -15.01 -10.11 -7.94
C VAL A 44 -14.48 -10.04 -9.38
N PRO A 45 -14.56 -11.13 -10.15
CA PRO A 45 -14.14 -11.18 -11.55
C PRO A 45 -14.79 -10.10 -12.44
N ARG A 46 -14.08 -9.69 -13.50
CA ARG A 46 -14.54 -8.62 -14.41
C ARG A 46 -15.83 -8.96 -15.13
N ASP A 47 -15.98 -10.21 -15.57
CA ASP A 47 -17.20 -10.74 -16.21
C ASP A 47 -18.39 -10.79 -15.24
N LYS A 48 -18.15 -10.78 -13.94
CA LYS A 48 -19.14 -10.63 -12.88
C LYS A 48 -19.32 -9.17 -12.41
N GLY A 49 -18.84 -8.20 -13.19
CA GLY A 49 -18.98 -6.76 -12.91
C GLY A 49 -17.92 -6.16 -11.98
N GLY A 50 -16.87 -6.90 -11.67
CA GLY A 50 -15.79 -6.44 -10.81
C GLY A 50 -14.97 -5.29 -11.40
N LYS A 51 -14.84 -4.20 -10.65
CA LYS A 51 -14.07 -3.01 -11.06
C LYS A 51 -12.58 -3.15 -10.71
N THR A 52 -11.70 -2.52 -11.48
CA THR A 52 -10.27 -2.38 -11.11
C THR A 52 -10.12 -1.23 -10.11
N THR A 53 -10.26 -1.52 -8.82
CA THR A 53 -10.20 -0.52 -7.73
C THR A 53 -9.50 -1.11 -6.50
N TRP A 54 -9.11 -0.25 -5.57
CA TRP A 54 -8.50 -0.66 -4.30
C TRP A 54 -9.31 -1.69 -3.52
N ASP A 55 -10.64 -1.68 -3.63
CA ASP A 55 -11.56 -2.54 -2.88
C ASP A 55 -11.86 -3.86 -3.58
N ASN A 56 -11.28 -4.10 -4.75
CA ASN A 56 -11.52 -5.33 -5.53
C ASN A 56 -10.26 -5.96 -6.10
N ILE A 57 -9.08 -5.33 -5.96
CA ILE A 57 -7.81 -5.87 -6.43
C ILE A 57 -6.95 -6.31 -5.25
N VAL A 58 -6.40 -7.51 -5.35
CA VAL A 58 -5.49 -8.13 -4.39
C VAL A 58 -4.27 -8.72 -5.08
N THR A 59 -3.22 -8.93 -4.29
CA THR A 59 -2.03 -9.70 -4.67
C THR A 59 -2.34 -11.19 -4.63
N SER A 60 -2.01 -11.92 -5.69
CA SER A 60 -2.15 -13.38 -5.76
C SER A 60 -0.92 -14.02 -6.38
N CYS A 61 -0.53 -15.21 -5.90
CA CYS A 61 0.48 -15.99 -6.59
C CYS A 61 -0.11 -16.67 -7.83
N ILE A 62 0.75 -17.05 -8.78
CA ILE A 62 0.34 -17.69 -10.05
C ILE A 62 -0.61 -18.88 -9.81
N ARG A 63 -0.25 -19.81 -8.90
CA ARG A 63 -1.08 -21.00 -8.61
C ARG A 63 -2.48 -20.64 -8.11
N CYS A 64 -2.59 -19.69 -7.18
CA CYS A 64 -3.89 -19.27 -6.64
C CYS A 64 -4.71 -18.52 -7.68
N ASN A 65 -4.06 -17.64 -8.44
CA ASN A 65 -4.69 -16.90 -9.53
C ASN A 65 -5.31 -17.84 -10.57
N THR A 66 -4.55 -18.85 -11.03
CA THR A 66 -5.04 -19.85 -11.99
C THR A 66 -6.16 -20.72 -11.41
N ARG A 67 -6.07 -21.10 -10.13
CA ARG A 67 -7.13 -21.89 -9.46
C ARG A 67 -8.44 -21.11 -9.35
N LYS A 68 -8.37 -19.82 -9.03
CA LYS A 68 -9.55 -18.95 -8.93
C LYS A 68 -10.12 -18.62 -10.30
N ALA A 69 -9.27 -18.21 -11.25
CA ALA A 69 -9.69 -17.76 -12.58
C ALA A 69 -10.87 -16.76 -12.49
N ASN A 70 -11.91 -16.97 -13.30
CA ASN A 70 -13.13 -16.14 -13.29
C ASN A 70 -14.18 -16.56 -12.24
N LYS A 71 -13.77 -17.35 -11.24
CA LYS A 71 -14.63 -17.70 -10.12
C LYS A 71 -14.49 -16.67 -9.00
N LEU A 72 -15.53 -16.57 -8.18
CA LEU A 72 -15.44 -15.94 -6.87
C LEU A 72 -14.58 -16.83 -5.97
N ALA A 73 -13.94 -16.23 -4.96
CA ALA A 73 -13.04 -16.98 -4.08
C ALA A 73 -13.73 -18.22 -3.47
N TYR A 74 -14.96 -18.08 -2.98
CA TYR A 74 -15.71 -19.18 -2.37
C TYR A 74 -16.06 -20.29 -3.39
N GLU A 75 -16.33 -19.95 -4.65
CA GLU A 75 -16.60 -20.92 -5.72
C GLU A 75 -15.34 -21.74 -6.07
N ALA A 76 -14.14 -21.19 -5.81
CA ALA A 76 -12.86 -21.90 -5.97
C ALA A 76 -12.42 -22.66 -4.70
N GLY A 77 -13.23 -22.65 -3.63
CA GLY A 77 -12.88 -23.18 -2.32
C GLY A 77 -11.71 -22.40 -1.69
N MET A 78 -11.71 -21.09 -1.87
CA MET A 78 -10.68 -20.16 -1.40
C MET A 78 -11.33 -19.05 -0.59
N SER A 79 -10.55 -18.41 0.27
CA SER A 79 -10.96 -17.23 1.03
C SER A 79 -9.86 -16.20 0.99
N LEU A 80 -10.24 -14.94 1.20
CA LEU A 80 -9.27 -13.85 1.36
C LEU A 80 -8.79 -13.80 2.79
N LEU A 81 -7.48 -13.56 2.96
CA LEU A 81 -6.88 -13.30 4.27
C LEU A 81 -7.30 -11.95 4.83
N ARG A 82 -7.36 -10.93 3.96
CA ARG A 82 -7.73 -9.56 4.32
C ARG A 82 -8.67 -9.00 3.26
N LYS A 83 -9.66 -8.22 3.69
CA LYS A 83 -10.53 -7.47 2.76
C LYS A 83 -9.68 -6.38 2.09
N PRO A 84 -9.65 -6.30 0.74
CA PRO A 84 -8.93 -5.24 0.04
C PRO A 84 -9.53 -3.87 0.37
N LYS A 85 -8.66 -2.89 0.58
CA LYS A 85 -8.99 -1.48 0.78
C LYS A 85 -7.83 -0.60 0.34
N ALA A 86 -8.10 0.69 0.13
CA ALA A 86 -7.03 1.64 -0.12
C ALA A 86 -6.12 1.80 1.12
N PRO A 87 -4.79 1.85 0.95
CA PRO A 87 -3.90 2.17 2.05
C PRO A 87 -4.11 3.62 2.48
N ARG A 88 -3.93 3.89 3.78
CA ARG A 88 -3.98 5.26 4.29
C ARG A 88 -2.74 6.02 3.81
N TRP A 89 -2.95 7.17 3.19
CA TRP A 89 -1.84 8.06 2.88
C TRP A 89 -1.17 8.56 4.18
N ARG A 90 0.16 8.53 4.19
CA ARG A 90 1.02 9.05 5.26
C ARG A 90 2.06 9.95 4.58
N PRO A 91 2.31 11.17 5.09
CA PRO A 91 3.46 11.95 4.64
C PRO A 91 4.73 11.12 4.80
N ILE A 92 5.68 11.22 3.87
CA ILE A 92 6.96 10.48 3.89
C ILE A 92 7.74 10.79 5.19
N TYR A 93 7.52 11.97 5.78
CA TYR A 93 8.07 12.42 7.06
C TYR A 93 7.35 11.87 8.30
N GLY A 94 6.31 11.04 8.11
CA GLY A 94 5.54 10.41 9.19
C GLY A 94 6.07 9.02 9.53
N LYS A 95 7.18 8.97 10.28
CA LYS A 95 7.76 7.80 10.97
C LYS A 95 7.86 6.51 10.14
N ARG A 96 9.00 6.31 9.47
CA ARG A 96 9.52 4.97 9.19
C ARG A 96 10.38 4.54 10.39
N PRO A 97 10.05 3.48 11.13
CA PRO A 97 10.90 3.00 12.23
C PRO A 97 12.23 2.41 11.73
N GLU A 98 12.28 2.01 10.46
CA GLU A 98 13.37 1.21 9.87
C GLU A 98 14.41 2.05 9.12
N LEU A 99 14.14 3.34 8.88
CA LEU A 99 15.18 4.29 8.48
C LEU A 99 15.66 4.94 9.77
N SER A 100 16.59 4.24 10.42
CA SER A 100 17.32 4.73 11.58
C SER A 100 17.78 6.17 11.35
N GLU A 101 17.62 6.97 12.39
CA GLU A 101 18.13 8.32 12.52
C GLU A 101 19.59 8.34 12.08
N ASP A 102 19.87 8.84 10.88
CA ASP A 102 21.21 9.28 10.53
C ASP A 102 21.59 10.33 11.59
N GLU A 103 22.48 9.98 12.52
CA GLU A 103 22.89 10.82 13.66
C GLU A 103 23.36 12.20 13.19
N SER A 104 23.84 12.30 11.95
CA SER A 104 24.24 13.55 11.28
C SER A 104 23.12 14.59 11.17
N TRP A 105 21.85 14.19 11.18
CA TRP A 105 20.70 15.11 11.12
C TRP A 105 20.25 15.59 12.50
N ALA A 106 20.70 14.96 13.59
CA ALA A 106 20.27 15.32 14.95
C ALA A 106 20.55 16.79 15.30
N GLN A 107 21.65 17.35 14.79
CA GLN A 107 22.02 18.76 15.00
C GLN A 107 21.08 19.77 14.32
N PHE A 108 20.36 19.36 13.28
CA PHE A 108 19.42 20.23 12.54
C PHE A 108 17.98 20.07 13.03
N LEU A 109 17.68 19.03 13.79
CA LEU A 109 16.34 18.72 14.30
C LEU A 109 16.07 19.27 15.71
N GLN A 110 17.10 19.77 16.40
CA GLN A 110 16.93 20.47 17.66
C GLN A 110 16.72 21.96 17.37
N PRO A 111 15.51 22.50 17.60
CA PRO A 111 15.34 23.95 17.56
C PRO A 111 16.19 24.55 18.68
N ASP A 112 17.13 25.44 18.30
CA ASP A 112 17.82 26.34 19.21
C ASP A 112 16.77 27.00 20.13
N ARG A 113 16.74 26.55 21.39
CA ARG A 113 15.80 27.04 22.40
C ARG A 113 16.30 28.31 23.10
N GLU A 114 17.39 28.89 22.61
CA GLU A 114 18.10 30.01 23.21
C GLU A 114 18.23 31.21 22.26
N ARG A 115 17.13 31.65 21.64
CA ARG A 115 17.07 33.04 21.12
C ARG A 115 15.67 33.61 20.93
N VAL A 116 14.85 33.59 21.98
CA VAL A 116 13.75 34.58 22.11
C VAL A 116 13.82 35.19 23.50
N ARG A 117 14.69 36.18 23.67
CA ARG A 117 14.51 37.16 24.75
C ARG A 117 13.45 38.14 24.26
N VAL A 118 12.22 38.01 24.75
CA VAL A 118 11.22 39.07 24.66
C VAL A 118 11.63 40.12 25.70
N SER A 119 12.26 41.21 25.26
CA SER A 119 12.39 42.42 26.06
C SER A 119 11.01 43.06 26.19
N GLY A 120 10.57 43.26 27.44
CA GLY A 120 9.42 44.09 27.79
C GLY A 120 9.72 45.58 27.69
#